data_AF-A0A7S2QUR0-F1
#
_entry.id   AF-A0A7S2QUR0-F1
#
_cell.length_a   1.000
_cell.length_b   1.000
_cell.length_c   1.000
_cell.angle_alpha   90.00
_cell.angle_beta   90.00
_cell.angle_gamma   90.00
#
_symmetry.space_group_name_H-M   'P 1'
#
loop_
_entity.id
_entity.type
_entity.pdbx_description
1 polymer ?
#
loop_
_entity_poly.entity_id
_entity_poly.type
_entity_poly.pdbx_seq_one_letter_code
_entity_poly.pdbx_strand_id
1 'polypeptide(L)'
;EDETDEAERELEALHVGETTFEPTPRERETWRKVFKEGPPSEVLIKYKNYEISRQQLHCMAAGTWLNDEAINFYMALLQERDAEMRGKPNAAGQPIPRCHFFSSFFLNKLYRDDKQK
;
A
#
# COMPACT_ATOMS: atom_id res chain seq x y z
N GLU A 1 33.69 -8.40 -5.02
CA GLU A 1 33.51 -8.15 -3.57
C GLU A 1 32.96 -6.75 -3.30
N ASP A 2 33.14 -5.75 -4.20
CA ASP A 2 32.63 -4.38 -4.00
C ASP A 2 31.11 -4.17 -4.27
N GLU A 3 30.48 -4.88 -5.21
CA GLU A 3 29.06 -4.63 -5.56
C GLU A 3 28.06 -5.06 -4.48
N THR A 4 28.41 -6.09 -3.70
CA THR A 4 27.58 -6.57 -2.59
C THR A 4 27.59 -5.59 -1.42
N ASP A 5 28.74 -4.97 -1.15
CA ASP A 5 28.89 -3.96 -0.09
C ASP A 5 28.15 -2.66 -0.42
N GLU A 6 28.10 -2.27 -1.69
CA GLU A 6 27.35 -1.09 -2.13
C GLU A 6 25.84 -1.35 -2.08
N ALA A 7 25.38 -2.51 -2.55
CA ALA A 7 23.98 -2.93 -2.45
C ALA A 7 23.53 -3.08 -0.99
N GLU A 8 24.38 -3.64 -0.12
CA GLU A 8 24.10 -3.75 1.32
C GLU A 8 24.02 -2.39 2.00
N ARG A 9 24.90 -1.43 1.64
CA ARG A 9 24.82 -0.05 2.13
C ARG A 9 23.60 0.70 1.61
N GLU A 10 23.18 0.46 0.37
CA GLU A 10 21.92 1.00 -0.16
C GLU A 10 20.71 0.38 0.55
N LEU A 11 20.74 -0.92 0.87
CA LEU A 11 19.70 -1.61 1.64
C LEU A 11 19.64 -1.12 3.09
N GLU A 12 20.80 -0.84 3.68
CA GLU A 12 20.95 -0.30 5.03
C GLU A 12 20.59 1.19 5.08
N ALA A 13 20.86 1.98 4.03
CA ALA A 13 20.36 3.35 3.88
C ALA A 13 18.85 3.40 3.57
N LEU A 14 18.34 2.34 2.94
CA LEU A 14 16.92 2.04 2.80
C LEU A 14 16.33 1.44 4.08
N HIS A 15 17.00 1.51 5.25
CA HIS A 15 16.37 1.20 6.54
C HIS A 15 15.02 1.91 6.56
N VAL A 16 13.97 1.14 6.26
CA VAL A 16 12.59 1.54 6.44
C VAL A 16 12.51 1.51 7.94
N GLY A 17 12.84 2.66 8.55
CA GLY A 17 12.98 2.81 9.98
C GLY A 17 11.88 2.02 10.62
N GLU A 18 12.27 1.07 11.48
CA GLU A 18 11.38 0.19 12.22
C GLU A 18 10.12 1.00 12.53
N THR A 19 9.00 0.70 11.85
CA THR A 19 7.90 1.66 11.81
C THR A 19 7.35 1.78 13.21
N THR A 20 7.77 2.80 13.96
CA THR A 20 7.30 3.12 15.31
C THR A 20 5.88 3.71 15.26
N PHE A 21 5.11 3.39 14.22
CA PHE A 21 3.76 3.85 14.06
C PHE A 21 2.89 3.12 15.08
N GLU A 22 2.68 3.77 16.22
CA GLU A 22 1.67 3.36 17.18
C GLU A 22 0.34 4.05 16.85
N PRO A 23 -0.70 3.31 16.44
CA PRO A 23 -1.99 3.90 16.17
C PRO A 23 -2.56 4.53 17.44
N THR A 24 -3.11 5.72 17.33
CA THR A 24 -3.79 6.41 18.43
C THR A 24 -4.95 5.56 18.97
N PRO A 25 -5.39 5.79 20.23
CA PRO A 25 -6.56 5.11 20.77
C PRO A 25 -7.81 5.24 19.89
N ARG A 26 -7.98 6.38 19.21
CA ARG A 26 -9.08 6.63 18.28
C ARG A 26 -8.97 5.77 17.03
N GLU A 27 -7.80 5.66 16.41
CA GLU A 27 -7.58 4.82 15.24
C GLU A 27 -7.77 3.34 15.57
N ARG A 28 -7.29 2.88 16.73
CA ARG A 28 -7.54 1.52 17.21
C ARG A 28 -9.03 1.23 17.39
N GLU A 29 -9.80 2.18 17.92
CA GLU A 29 -11.25 1.98 18.06
C GLU A 29 -11.96 1.99 16.71
N THR A 30 -11.57 2.88 15.79
CA THR A 30 -12.10 2.85 14.41
C THR A 30 -11.81 1.51 13.75
N TRP A 31 -10.58 1.00 13.88
CA TRP A 31 -10.20 -0.32 13.38
C TRP A 31 -11.04 -1.43 14.01
N ARG A 32 -11.21 -1.44 15.34
CA ARG A 32 -12.09 -2.42 16.01
C ARG A 32 -13.53 -2.37 15.49
N LYS A 33 -14.06 -1.18 15.19
CA LYS A 33 -15.41 -1.02 14.65
C LYS A 33 -15.57 -1.63 13.27
N VAL A 34 -14.52 -1.73 12.46
CA VAL A 34 -14.55 -2.43 11.16
C VAL A 34 -14.93 -3.91 11.34
N PHE A 35 -14.43 -4.56 12.41
CA PHE A 35 -14.67 -5.98 12.68
C PHE A 35 -15.83 -6.26 13.65
N LYS A 36 -16.48 -5.21 14.19
CA LYS A 36 -17.72 -5.34 14.98
C LYS A 36 -18.94 -5.53 14.06
N GLU A 37 -20.08 -5.82 14.67
CA GLU A 37 -21.36 -6.02 13.99
C GLU A 37 -21.78 -4.80 13.15
N GLY A 38 -22.24 -5.06 11.93
CA GLY A 38 -22.74 -4.09 10.97
C GLY A 38 -23.07 -4.77 9.64
N PRO A 39 -23.78 -4.12 8.72
CA PRO A 39 -24.12 -4.71 7.43
C PRO A 39 -22.84 -5.02 6.62
N PRO A 40 -22.66 -6.23 6.08
CA PRO A 40 -21.48 -6.58 5.28
C PRO A 40 -21.27 -5.69 4.05
N SER A 41 -22.38 -5.22 3.46
CA SER A 41 -22.41 -4.33 2.29
C SER A 41 -22.23 -2.84 2.62
N GLU A 42 -22.10 -2.47 3.90
CA GLU A 42 -21.87 -1.09 4.30
C GLU A 42 -20.52 -0.60 3.74
N VAL A 43 -20.54 0.49 2.98
CA VAL A 43 -19.33 1.13 2.46
C VAL A 43 -18.64 1.90 3.59
N LEU A 44 -17.49 1.42 4.04
CA LEU A 44 -16.72 2.04 5.13
C LEU A 44 -15.68 3.03 4.61
N ILE A 45 -15.18 2.82 3.40
CA ILE A 45 -14.22 3.71 2.75
C ILE A 45 -14.81 4.15 1.42
N LYS A 46 -14.92 5.47 1.24
CA LYS A 46 -15.22 6.09 -0.05
C LYS A 46 -14.11 7.06 -0.39
N TYR A 47 -13.30 6.69 -1.37
CA TYR A 47 -12.14 7.48 -1.76
C TYR A 47 -11.95 7.47 -3.28
N LYS A 48 -12.15 8.63 -3.91
CA LYS A 48 -12.15 8.77 -5.38
C LYS A 48 -13.12 7.75 -6.00
N ASN A 49 -12.60 6.81 -6.78
CA ASN A 49 -13.38 5.77 -7.45
C ASN A 49 -13.40 4.44 -6.66
N TYR A 50 -12.81 4.40 -5.47
CA TYR A 50 -12.82 3.24 -4.59
C TYR A 50 -13.96 3.35 -3.59
N GLU A 51 -14.80 2.32 -3.57
CA GLU A 51 -15.78 2.07 -2.53
C GLU A 51 -15.46 0.71 -1.92
N ILE A 52 -15.03 0.69 -0.65
CA ILE A 52 -14.67 -0.55 0.04
C ILE A 52 -15.71 -0.79 1.12
N SER A 53 -16.41 -1.91 0.96
CA SER A 53 -17.37 -2.40 1.93
C SER A 53 -16.71 -3.01 3.17
N ARG A 54 -17.48 -3.12 4.25
CA ARG A 54 -17.08 -3.83 5.47
C ARG A 54 -16.57 -5.23 5.15
N GLN A 55 -17.32 -6.00 4.36
CA GLN A 55 -16.93 -7.35 3.97
C GLN A 55 -15.58 -7.39 3.24
N GLN A 56 -15.32 -6.44 2.33
CA GLN A 56 -14.04 -6.37 1.63
C GLN A 56 -12.88 -6.03 2.56
N LEU A 57 -13.09 -5.19 3.60
CA LEU A 57 -12.07 -4.89 4.60
C LEU A 57 -11.74 -6.06 5.53
N HIS A 58 -12.61 -7.07 5.66
CA HIS A 58 -12.32 -8.24 6.48
C HIS A 58 -11.07 -9.02 6.01
N CYS A 59 -10.67 -8.89 4.73
CA CYS A 59 -9.43 -9.48 4.21
C CYS A 59 -8.16 -8.93 4.90
N MET A 60 -8.27 -7.79 5.59
CA MET A 60 -7.18 -7.16 6.35
C MET A 60 -7.12 -7.64 7.82
N ALA A 61 -7.91 -8.63 8.22
CA ALA A 61 -7.78 -9.25 9.53
C ALA A 61 -6.41 -9.96 9.68
N ALA A 62 -6.02 -10.23 10.93
CA ALA A 62 -4.82 -11.02 11.18
C ALA A 62 -5.01 -12.45 10.63
N GLY A 63 -4.04 -12.93 9.85
CA GLY A 63 -4.04 -14.28 9.30
C GLY A 63 -4.93 -14.48 8.06
N THR A 64 -5.50 -13.42 7.49
CA THR A 64 -6.27 -13.49 6.24
C THR A 64 -5.46 -13.08 5.03
N TRP A 65 -5.84 -13.59 3.87
CA TRP A 65 -5.27 -13.17 2.59
C TRP A 65 -5.94 -11.87 2.14
N LEU A 66 -5.13 -10.92 1.69
CA LEU A 66 -5.63 -9.67 1.09
C LEU A 66 -6.24 -9.97 -0.29
N ASN A 67 -7.34 -9.28 -0.59
CA ASN A 67 -7.91 -9.29 -1.93
C ASN A 67 -7.23 -8.23 -2.84
N ASP A 68 -7.52 -8.32 -4.13
CA ASP A 68 -7.03 -7.39 -5.12
C ASP A 68 -7.62 -5.98 -4.94
N GLU A 69 -8.85 -5.82 -4.44
CA GLU A 69 -9.40 -4.49 -4.18
C GLU A 69 -8.61 -3.74 -3.10
N ALA A 70 -8.22 -4.39 -2.01
CA ALA A 70 -7.41 -3.79 -0.96
C ALA A 70 -6.00 -3.42 -1.45
N ILE A 71 -5.36 -4.31 -2.22
CA ILE A 71 -4.05 -4.04 -2.80
C ILE A 71 -4.12 -2.88 -3.80
N ASN A 72 -5.08 -2.89 -4.72
CA ASN A 72 -5.24 -1.83 -5.71
C ASN A 72 -5.55 -0.47 -5.06
N PHE A 73 -6.39 -0.47 -4.02
CA PHE A 73 -6.64 0.74 -3.24
C PHE A 73 -5.37 1.28 -2.60
N TYR A 74 -4.56 0.42 -1.98
CA TYR A 74 -3.29 0.83 -1.38
C TYR A 74 -2.30 1.38 -2.42
N MET A 75 -2.20 0.77 -3.60
CA MET A 75 -1.37 1.28 -4.68
C MET A 75 -1.81 2.69 -5.14
N ALA A 76 -3.12 2.97 -5.15
CA ALA A 76 -3.63 4.31 -5.44
C ALA A 76 -3.23 5.34 -4.37
N LEU A 77 -3.26 4.96 -3.08
CA LEU A 77 -2.78 5.82 -1.98
C LEU A 77 -1.27 6.10 -2.11
N LEU A 78 -0.48 5.10 -2.46
CA LEU A 78 0.96 5.26 -2.69
C LEU A 78 1.27 6.17 -3.88
N GLN A 79 0.51 6.06 -4.97
CA GLN A 79 0.67 6.90 -6.15
C GLN A 79 0.39 8.38 -5.86
N GLU A 80 -0.59 8.66 -4.99
CA GLU A 80 -0.90 10.01 -4.53
C GLU A 80 0.15 10.55 -3.57
N ARG A 81 0.59 9.73 -2.61
CA ARG A 81 1.71 10.07 -1.75
C ARG A 81 2.96 10.41 -2.57
N ASP A 82 3.27 9.62 -3.60
CA ASP A 82 4.37 9.94 -4.53
C ASP A 82 4.17 11.33 -5.14
N ALA A 83 2.98 11.60 -5.70
CA ALA A 83 2.67 12.89 -6.32
C ALA A 83 2.85 14.07 -5.34
N GLU A 84 2.44 13.91 -4.08
CA GLU A 84 2.59 14.92 -3.02
C GLU A 84 4.04 15.10 -2.53
N MET A 85 4.87 14.06 -2.64
CA MET A 85 6.28 14.09 -2.22
C MET A 85 7.21 14.56 -3.33
N ARG A 86 6.72 14.69 -4.58
CA ARG A 86 7.50 15.26 -5.69
C ARG A 86 7.99 16.66 -5.33
N GLY A 87 9.31 16.85 -5.42
CA GLY A 87 9.96 18.12 -5.12
C GLY A 87 10.18 18.38 -3.62
N LYS A 88 9.76 17.47 -2.73
CA LYS A 88 10.14 17.51 -1.31
C LYS A 88 11.43 16.69 -1.11
N PRO A 89 12.40 17.22 -0.36
CA PRO A 89 13.55 16.42 0.02
C PRO A 89 13.16 15.37 1.07
N ASN A 90 13.89 14.25 1.10
CA ASN A 90 13.85 13.29 2.20
C ASN A 90 14.51 13.89 3.47
N ALA A 91 14.57 13.12 4.55
CA ALA A 91 15.19 13.54 5.81
C ALA A 91 16.68 13.94 5.67
N ALA A 92 17.37 13.42 4.65
CA ALA A 92 18.76 13.73 4.33
C ALA A 92 18.91 14.89 3.33
N GLY A 93 17.83 15.59 2.95
CA GLY A 93 17.88 16.70 2.00
C GLY A 93 17.90 16.27 0.52
N GLN A 94 17.79 14.99 0.22
CA GLN A 94 17.91 14.44 -1.14
C GLN A 94 16.55 14.33 -1.83
N PRO A 95 16.48 14.43 -3.18
CA PRO A 95 15.23 14.26 -3.91
C PRO A 95 14.68 12.84 -3.74
N ILE A 96 13.38 12.74 -3.54
CA ILE A 96 12.68 11.45 -3.46
C ILE A 96 12.49 10.89 -4.88
N PRO A 97 12.83 9.61 -5.14
CA PRO A 97 12.65 9.00 -6.44
C PRO A 97 11.17 8.94 -6.82
N ARG A 98 10.87 9.16 -8.10
CA ARG A 98 9.50 9.07 -8.62
C ARG A 98 9.10 7.60 -8.79
N CYS A 99 7.98 7.23 -8.20
CA CYS A 99 7.44 5.88 -8.26
C CYS A 99 6.14 5.83 -9.08
N HIS A 100 5.96 4.71 -9.78
CA HIS A 100 4.70 4.38 -10.44
C HIS A 100 4.17 3.06 -9.91
N PHE A 101 2.87 3.00 -9.61
CA PHE A 101 2.22 1.83 -9.02
C PHE A 101 1.16 1.31 -9.99
N PHE A 102 1.40 0.13 -10.55
CA PHE A 102 0.47 -0.54 -11.45
C PHE A 102 -0.64 -1.26 -10.68
N SER A 103 -1.77 -1.53 -11.34
CA SER A 103 -2.81 -2.40 -10.79
C SER A 103 -2.35 -3.85 -10.72
N SER A 104 -2.97 -4.64 -9.83
CA SER A 104 -2.70 -6.07 -9.64
C SER A 104 -2.88 -6.90 -10.92
N PHE A 105 -3.68 -6.43 -11.87
CA PHE A 105 -3.93 -7.10 -13.15
C PHE A 105 -2.82 -6.89 -14.18
N PHE A 106 -1.92 -5.92 -13.99
CA PHE A 106 -0.92 -5.55 -14.99
C PHE A 106 -0.01 -6.72 -15.37
N LEU A 107 0.58 -7.40 -14.39
CA LEU A 107 1.48 -8.53 -14.66
C LEU A 107 0.77 -9.70 -15.32
N ASN A 108 -0.49 -9.96 -14.93
CA ASN A 108 -1.30 -11.00 -15.57
C ASN A 108 -1.47 -10.72 -17.06
N LYS A 109 -1.81 -9.48 -17.43
CA LYS A 109 -1.94 -9.10 -18.85
C LYS A 109 -0.59 -9.16 -19.57
N LEU A 110 0.47 -8.64 -18.93
CA LEU A 110 1.81 -8.59 -19.52
C LEU A 110 2.32 -9.98 -19.93
N TYR A 111 2.17 -10.99 -19.06
CA TYR A 111 2.73 -12.32 -19.31
C TYR A 111 1.77 -13.31 -19.97
N ARG A 112 0.45 -13.11 -19.86
CA ARG A 112 -0.54 -14.07 -20.36
C ARG A 112 -1.09 -13.72 -21.73
N ASP A 113 -1.17 -12.44 -22.07
CA ASP A 113 -1.71 -12.01 -23.37
C ASP A 113 -0.67 -12.13 -24.51
N ASP A 114 0.63 -12.24 -24.18
CA ASP A 114 1.71 -12.41 -25.15
C ASP A 114 1.74 -13.81 -25.79
N LYS A 115 1.13 -14.81 -25.13
CA LYS A 115 1.06 -16.19 -25.63
C LYS A 115 -0.16 -16.49 -26.53
N GLN A 116 -0.98 -15.48 -26.82
CA GLN A 116 -2.19 -15.64 -27.66
C GLN A 116 -2.04 -15.05 -29.08
N LYS A 117 -0.82 -14.72 -29.50
CA LYS A 117 -0.50 -14.34 -30.89
C LYS A 117 0.36 -15.43 -31.55
#